data_AF-A0AAN7VFS9-F1
#
_entry.id   AF-A0AAN7VFS9-F1
#
_cell.length_a   1.000
_cell.length_b   1.000
_cell.length_c   1.000
_cell.angle_alpha   90.00
_cell.angle_beta   90.00
_cell.angle_gamma   90.00
#
_symmetry.space_group_name_H-M   'P 1'
#
loop_
_entity.id
_entity.type
_entity.pdbx_description
1 polymer ?
#
loop_
_entity_poly.entity_id
_entity_poly.type
_entity_poly.pdbx_seq_one_letter_code
_entity_poly.pdbx_strand_id
1 'polypeptide(L)'
;MEDEHINDYEGELKKTNSCSETTFILKTSRIDKLLSHRNRFYVKFISTIGGREVKDNIHRCLKTLFTNDIATKCSWLGQRGNFPLRLT
;
A
#
# COMPACT_ATOMS: atom_id res chain seq x y z
N MET A 1 30.76 -14.20 3.49
CA MET A 1 29.55 -14.19 2.65
C MET A 1 28.42 -14.16 3.64
N GLU A 2 27.88 -12.96 3.83
CA GLU A 2 26.80 -12.61 4.77
C GLU A 2 25.53 -13.44 4.39
N ASP A 3 24.60 -13.82 5.27
CA ASP A 3 23.85 -13.00 6.23
C ASP A 3 23.37 -13.84 7.43
N GLU A 4 23.90 -13.56 8.63
CA GLU A 4 23.22 -13.85 9.89
C GLU A 4 22.55 -12.55 10.37
N HIS A 5 21.25 -12.38 10.11
CA HIS A 5 20.46 -11.35 10.84
C HIS A 5 18.95 -11.66 10.81
N ILE A 6 18.58 -12.80 11.41
CA ILE A 6 17.18 -13.09 11.75
C ILE A 6 17.14 -13.50 13.22
N ASN A 7 17.06 -12.51 14.13
CA ASN A 7 16.30 -12.57 15.40
C ASN A 7 16.71 -11.46 16.36
N ASP A 8 16.10 -10.28 16.26
CA ASP A 8 16.20 -9.25 17.31
C ASP A 8 14.86 -8.59 17.67
N TYR A 9 13.71 -9.11 17.21
CA TYR A 9 12.42 -8.39 17.33
C TYR A 9 11.45 -8.88 18.42
N GLU A 10 11.83 -9.83 19.27
CA GLU A 10 10.95 -10.34 20.35
C GLU A 10 11.21 -9.66 21.73
N GLY A 11 12.26 -8.83 21.85
CA GLY A 11 12.75 -8.33 23.14
C GLY A 11 12.08 -7.08 23.74
N GLU A 12 11.37 -6.26 22.96
CA GLU A 12 11.00 -4.90 23.41
C GLU A 12 9.53 -4.69 23.80
N LEU A 13 8.72 -5.75 23.89
CA LEU A 13 7.28 -5.61 24.20
C LEU A 13 6.94 -5.51 25.70
N LYS A 14 7.93 -5.42 26.60
CA LYS A 14 7.68 -5.32 28.04
C LYS A 14 8.58 -4.28 28.69
N LYS A 15 8.23 -2.99 28.55
CA LYS A 15 8.42 -1.91 29.53
C LYS A 15 8.20 -0.56 28.85
N THR A 16 6.99 0.01 28.95
CA THR A 16 6.78 1.44 29.22
C THR A 16 5.30 1.65 29.53
N ASN A 17 4.95 1.47 30.80
CA ASN A 17 3.79 2.13 31.39
C ASN A 17 4.25 3.52 31.83
N SER A 18 4.16 4.50 30.93
CA SER A 18 4.03 5.94 31.23
C SER A 18 4.18 6.72 29.91
N CYS A 19 3.34 7.72 29.71
CA CYS A 19 3.25 8.61 28.55
C CYS A 19 2.42 8.08 27.35
N SER A 20 1.10 8.21 27.48
CA SER A 20 0.11 7.84 26.46
C SER A 20 0.04 8.80 25.26
N GLU A 21 0.62 10.00 25.34
CA GLU A 21 0.47 11.03 24.30
C GLU A 21 1.67 11.14 23.35
N THR A 22 2.89 11.16 23.89
CA THR A 22 4.11 11.21 23.06
C THR A 22 4.36 9.90 22.31
N THR A 23 4.01 8.75 22.91
CA THR A 23 4.13 7.43 22.26
C THR A 23 3.15 7.28 21.08
N PHE A 24 1.99 7.93 21.13
CA PHE A 24 1.03 7.97 20.02
C PHE A 24 1.56 8.83 18.87
N ILE A 25 2.06 10.04 19.17
CA ILE A 25 2.65 10.96 18.17
C ILE A 25 3.91 10.37 17.50
N LEU A 26 4.74 9.66 18.28
CA LEU A 26 5.91 8.96 17.73
C LEU A 26 5.50 7.74 16.88
N LYS A 27 4.44 7.02 17.26
CA LYS A 27 3.87 5.94 16.43
C LYS A 27 3.29 6.47 15.12
N THR A 28 2.53 7.56 15.13
CA THR A 28 1.95 8.15 13.91
C THR A 28 3.03 8.67 12.97
N SER A 29 4.01 9.44 13.48
CA SER A 29 5.13 9.93 12.65
C SER A 29 6.01 8.81 12.07
N ARG A 30 6.14 7.67 12.78
CA ARG A 30 6.82 6.48 12.25
C ARG A 30 6.02 5.80 11.15
N ILE A 31 4.70 5.71 11.30
CA ILE A 31 3.80 5.18 10.26
C ILE A 31 3.85 6.05 9.01
N ASP A 32 3.80 7.37 9.14
CA ASP A 32 3.85 8.31 8.00
C ASP A 32 5.16 8.20 7.21
N LYS A 33 6.29 8.04 7.92
CA LYS A 33 7.60 7.79 7.30
C LYS A 33 7.64 6.46 6.55
N LEU A 34 7.07 5.40 7.12
CA LEU A 34 6.98 4.08 6.48
C LEU A 34 6.04 4.09 5.27
N LEU A 35 4.90 4.78 5.36
CA LEU A 35 3.98 4.99 4.24
C LEU A 35 4.64 5.78 3.11
N SER A 36 5.38 6.84 3.44
CA SER A 36 6.15 7.62 2.46
C SER A 36 7.23 6.78 1.76
N HIS A 37 7.85 5.85 2.48
CA HIS A 37 8.83 4.92 1.89
C HIS A 37 8.15 3.89 0.97
N ARG A 38 7.04 3.26 1.41
CA ARG A 38 6.27 2.33 0.56
C ARG A 38 5.70 3.03 -0.69
N ASN A 39 5.21 4.26 -0.56
CA ASN A 39 4.68 5.04 -1.67
C ASN A 39 5.72 5.27 -2.77
N ARG A 40 7.00 5.48 -2.41
CA ARG A 40 8.07 5.65 -3.40
C ARG A 40 8.28 4.40 -4.26
N PHE A 41 8.23 3.21 -3.66
CA PHE A 41 8.35 1.96 -4.43
C PHE A 41 7.13 1.73 -5.30
N TYR A 42 5.94 2.02 -4.79
CA TYR A 42 4.70 1.86 -5.54
C TYR A 42 4.59 2.81 -6.74
N VAL A 43 4.97 4.08 -6.57
CA VAL A 43 5.03 5.06 -7.67
C VAL A 43 6.03 4.61 -8.73
N LYS A 44 7.24 4.18 -8.34
CA LYS A 44 8.23 3.64 -9.29
C LYS A 44 7.69 2.44 -10.05
N PHE A 45 7.03 1.50 -9.37
CA PHE A 45 6.40 0.34 -9.98
C PHE A 45 5.34 0.73 -11.02
N ILE A 46 4.42 1.65 -10.69
CA ILE A 46 3.42 2.13 -11.66
C ILE A 46 4.10 2.78 -12.87
N SER A 47 5.15 3.58 -12.65
CA SER A 47 5.93 4.20 -13.74
C SER A 47 6.60 3.20 -14.66
N THR A 48 6.91 1.98 -14.20
CA THR A 48 7.52 0.94 -15.05
C THR A 48 6.55 0.24 -16.00
N ILE A 49 5.24 0.33 -15.78
CA ILE A 49 4.23 -0.40 -16.58
C ILE A 49 4.18 0.14 -18.02
N GLY A 50 4.12 1.47 -18.17
CA GLY A 50 4.17 2.17 -19.46
C GLY A 50 3.10 1.76 -20.49
N GLY A 51 3.21 2.31 -21.69
CA GLY A 51 2.32 2.02 -22.83
C GLY A 51 2.70 2.83 -24.06
N ARG A 52 2.29 2.39 -25.25
CA ARG A 52 2.50 3.16 -26.49
C ARG A 52 1.61 4.40 -26.52
N GLU A 53 0.38 4.25 -26.05
CA GLU A 53 -0.60 5.33 -25.90
C GLU A 53 -1.11 5.42 -24.46
N VAL A 54 -1.75 6.55 -24.12
CA VAL A 54 -2.32 6.79 -22.78
C VAL A 54 -3.35 5.71 -22.42
N LYS A 55 -4.18 5.31 -23.38
CA LYS A 55 -5.19 4.27 -23.20
C LYS A 55 -4.56 2.91 -22.85
N ASP A 56 -3.48 2.56 -23.54
CA ASP A 56 -2.75 1.31 -23.30
C ASP A 56 -2.08 1.29 -21.94
N ASN A 57 -1.49 2.42 -21.53
CA ASN A 57 -0.89 2.57 -20.21
C ASN A 57 -1.92 2.36 -19.10
N ILE A 58 -3.08 3.02 -19.21
CA ILE A 58 -4.18 2.87 -18.24
C ILE A 58 -4.65 1.41 -18.20
N HIS A 59 -4.86 0.78 -19.36
CA HIS A 59 -5.31 -0.62 -19.42
C HIS A 59 -4.31 -1.58 -18.77
N ARG A 60 -3.00 -1.41 -19.02
CA ARG A 60 -1.95 -2.25 -18.41
C ARG A 60 -1.84 -2.01 -16.90
N CYS A 61 -1.93 -0.77 -16.45
CA CYS A 61 -1.94 -0.44 -15.02
C CYS A 61 -3.11 -1.14 -14.32
N LEU A 62 -4.32 -1.02 -14.87
CA LEU A 62 -5.51 -1.64 -14.28
C LEU A 62 -5.40 -3.17 -14.23
N LYS A 63 -4.93 -3.81 -15.31
CA LYS A 63 -4.73 -5.27 -15.36
C LYS A 63 -3.68 -5.78 -14.37
N THR A 64 -2.66 -4.97 -14.09
CA THR A 64 -1.55 -5.35 -13.21
C THR A 64 -1.88 -5.10 -11.74
N LEU A 65 -2.61 -4.02 -11.45
CA LEU A 65 -2.96 -3.61 -10.09
C LEU A 65 -4.18 -4.36 -9.54
N PHE A 66 -5.17 -4.62 -10.39
CA PHE A 66 -6.38 -5.32 -10.00
C PHE A 66 -6.35 -6.73 -10.55
N THR A 67 -6.44 -7.71 -9.64
CA THR A 67 -6.72 -9.08 -10.05
C THR A 67 -8.09 -9.14 -10.73
N ASN A 68 -8.25 -10.04 -11.69
CA ASN A 68 -9.52 -10.21 -12.42
C ASN A 68 -10.73 -10.38 -11.47
N ASP A 69 -10.52 -10.98 -10.31
CA ASP A 69 -11.55 -11.14 -9.26
C ASP A 69 -12.01 -9.82 -8.64
N ILE A 70 -11.13 -8.84 -8.49
CA ILE A 70 -11.51 -7.51 -8.00
C ILE A 70 -12.16 -6.70 -9.14
N ALA A 71 -11.60 -6.79 -10.35
CA ALA A 71 -12.14 -6.10 -11.52
C ALA A 71 -13.56 -6.57 -11.87
N THR A 72 -13.86 -7.86 -11.73
CA THR A 72 -15.21 -8.43 -11.95
C THR A 72 -16.22 -8.00 -10.89
N LYS A 73 -15.76 -7.72 -9.67
CA LYS A 73 -16.58 -7.25 -8.55
C LYS A 73 -16.73 -5.74 -8.48
N CYS A 74 -16.01 -4.97 -9.30
CA CYS A 74 -16.09 -3.51 -9.33
C CYS A 74 -16.82 -3.03 -10.59
N SER A 75 -17.64 -1.98 -10.47
CA SER A 75 -18.25 -1.34 -11.64
C SER A 75 -18.42 0.15 -11.42
N TRP A 76 -18.58 0.91 -12.51
CA TRP A 76 -18.69 2.36 -12.44
C TRP A 76 -19.86 2.83 -11.54
N LEU A 77 -21.03 2.18 -11.68
CA LEU A 77 -22.25 2.54 -10.95
C LEU A 77 -22.63 1.55 -9.84
N GLY A 78 -21.84 0.50 -9.64
CA GLY A 78 -22.19 -0.58 -8.71
C GLY A 78 -23.32 -1.49 -9.21
N GLN A 79 -23.47 -1.66 -10.53
CA GLN A 79 -24.54 -2.50 -11.08
C GLN A 79 -24.34 -3.99 -10.77
N ARG A 80 -25.44 -4.74 -10.69
CA ARG A 80 -25.46 -6.20 -10.39
C ARG A 80 -24.80 -6.58 -9.04
N GLY A 81 -24.81 -5.68 -8.07
CA GLY A 81 -24.24 -5.93 -6.74
C GLY A 81 -22.73 -5.75 -6.67
N ASN A 82 -22.12 -5.18 -7.72
CA ASN A 82 -20.70 -4.85 -7.75
C ASN A 82 -20.40 -3.58 -6.92
N PHE A 83 -19.17 -3.45 -6.44
CA PHE A 83 -18.70 -2.27 -5.72
C PHE A 83 -18.67 -1.05 -6.66
N PRO A 84 -19.33 0.07 -6.31
CA PRO A 84 -19.26 1.29 -7.09
C PRO A 84 -17.89 1.97 -6.92
N LEU A 85 -17.30 2.44 -8.02
CA LEU A 85 -16.11 3.27 -7.99
C LEU A 85 -16.49 4.69 -7.52
N ARG A 86 -16.35 4.97 -6.23
CA ARG A 86 -16.50 6.33 -5.68
C ARG A 86 -15.19 7.09 -5.77
N LEU A 87 -15.22 8.22 -6.47
CA LEU A 87 -14.22 9.28 -6.34
C LEU A 87 -14.70 10.20 -5.20
N THR A 88 -14.16 10.02 -4.00
CA THR A 88 -14.36 10.91 -2.84
C THR A 88 -13.07 11.63 -2.53
#